data_AF-A0A7Z9WT31-F1
#
_entry.id   AF-A0A7Z9WT31-F1
#
_cell.length_a   1.000
_cell.length_b   1.000
_cell.length_c   1.000
_cell.angle_alpha   90.00
_cell.angle_beta   90.00
_cell.angle_gamma   90.00
#
_symmetry.space_group_name_H-M   'P 1'
#
loop_
_entity.id
_entity.type
_entity.pdbx_description
1 polymer ?
#
loop_
_entity_poly.entity_id
_entity_poly.type
_entity_poly.pdbx_seq_one_letter_code
_entity_poly.pdbx_strand_id
1 'polypeptide(L)'
;RALRNLQHQHWLLPKLSEVTGAVRRIHLLNAQSEGVLLKELFTLDGVGSLIFADQYHEIRQATIDDVGGILALIEPLEQQGILVRRDREKLEAEIANFLVVVRDSRIIGCAALYPLDENSAEVACFAIDPQYRNQGIGGELLSAIEQRACSLNLHQLYLLTTQTQHWFSQHGFEEIAPQDLPAPRQRLYNAQRASRVYRKTICAGANP
;
A
#
# COMPACT_ATOMS: atom_id res chain seq x y z
N ARG A 1 -12.85 -16.43 4.07
CA ARG A 1 -13.51 -17.41 4.97
C ARG A 1 -14.63 -16.78 5.83
N ALA A 2 -14.75 -15.44 5.88
CA ALA A 2 -15.65 -14.68 6.76
C ALA A 2 -17.18 -14.81 6.52
N LEU A 3 -17.63 -15.38 5.40
CA LEU A 3 -19.06 -15.35 5.03
C LEU A 3 -19.85 -16.65 5.30
N ARG A 4 -19.21 -17.76 5.73
CA ARG A 4 -19.90 -19.06 5.85
C ARG A 4 -20.72 -19.27 7.14
N ASN A 5 -20.61 -18.40 8.14
CA ASN A 5 -21.32 -18.54 9.44
C ASN A 5 -22.35 -17.44 9.74
N LEU A 6 -22.64 -16.53 8.81
CA LEU A 6 -23.53 -15.39 9.07
C LEU A 6 -25.02 -15.75 9.11
N GLN A 7 -25.44 -16.94 8.65
CA GLN A 7 -26.86 -17.31 8.62
C GLN A 7 -27.50 -17.40 10.02
N HIS A 8 -26.72 -17.61 11.09
CA HIS A 8 -27.23 -17.64 12.47
C HIS A 8 -27.00 -16.36 13.27
N GLN A 9 -26.37 -15.34 12.68
CA GLN A 9 -25.88 -14.15 13.40
C GLN A 9 -26.47 -12.84 12.88
N HIS A 10 -27.42 -12.89 11.94
CA HIS A 10 -28.05 -11.69 11.36
C HIS A 10 -28.71 -10.78 12.42
N TRP A 11 -29.21 -11.36 13.52
CA TRP A 11 -29.80 -10.62 14.64
C TRP A 11 -28.81 -9.67 15.34
N LEU A 12 -27.50 -9.91 15.20
CA LEU A 12 -26.46 -9.05 15.78
C LEU A 12 -26.25 -7.78 14.96
N LEU A 13 -26.57 -7.77 13.67
CA LEU A 13 -26.25 -6.65 12.76
C LEU A 13 -26.88 -5.31 13.19
N PRO A 14 -28.14 -5.23 13.64
CA PRO A 14 -28.71 -3.97 14.14
C PRO A 14 -27.98 -3.47 15.39
N LYS A 15 -27.69 -4.37 16.34
CA LYS A 15 -26.94 -4.03 17.55
C LYS A 15 -25.53 -3.55 17.22
N LEU A 16 -24.86 -4.22 16.29
CA LEU A 16 -23.53 -3.85 15.83
C LEU A 16 -23.53 -2.45 15.20
N SER A 17 -24.53 -2.12 14.39
CA SER A 17 -24.65 -0.78 13.77
C SER A 17 -24.86 0.36 14.78
N GLU A 18 -25.42 0.07 15.96
CA GLU A 18 -25.58 1.07 17.03
C GLU A 18 -24.25 1.36 17.76
N VAL A 19 -23.36 0.36 17.86
CA VAL A 19 -22.09 0.51 18.61
C VAL A 19 -20.92 0.89 17.71
N THR A 20 -20.97 0.64 16.40
CA THR A 20 -19.86 0.94 15.47
C THR A 20 -19.47 2.41 15.43
N GLY A 21 -20.36 3.33 15.81
CA GLY A 21 -20.03 4.76 15.95
C GLY A 21 -19.20 5.11 17.19
N ALA A 22 -19.15 4.23 18.20
CA ALA A 22 -18.54 4.49 19.51
C ALA A 22 -17.32 3.60 19.82
N VAL A 23 -17.17 2.46 19.14
CA VAL A 23 -16.05 1.52 19.32
C VAL A 23 -15.37 1.22 17.99
N ARG A 24 -14.04 1.25 18.00
CA ARG A 24 -13.20 1.02 16.81
C ARG A 24 -13.29 -0.43 16.30
N ARG A 25 -13.30 -1.39 17.23
CA ARG A 25 -13.24 -2.84 16.93
C ARG A 25 -14.21 -3.62 17.82
N ILE A 26 -14.87 -4.60 17.23
CA ILE A 26 -15.81 -5.53 17.88
C ILE A 26 -15.39 -6.96 17.53
N HIS A 27 -15.05 -7.75 18.54
CA HIS A 27 -14.68 -9.15 18.37
C HIS A 27 -15.87 -10.05 18.77
N LEU A 28 -16.32 -10.89 17.83
CA LEU A 28 -17.33 -11.91 18.06
C LEU A 28 -16.66 -13.26 18.27
N LEU A 29 -16.81 -13.80 19.48
CA LEU A 29 -16.10 -15.00 19.93
C LEU A 29 -17.08 -16.09 20.33
N ASN A 30 -16.70 -17.34 20.06
CA ASN A 30 -17.38 -18.49 20.65
C ASN A 30 -16.85 -18.72 22.07
N ALA A 31 -17.65 -18.34 23.08
CA ALA A 31 -17.29 -18.49 24.49
C ALA A 31 -17.00 -19.94 24.93
N GLN A 32 -17.47 -20.94 24.17
CA GLN A 32 -17.21 -22.35 24.45
C GLN A 32 -15.82 -22.81 23.98
N SER A 33 -15.11 -21.99 23.20
CA SER A 33 -13.77 -22.32 22.72
C SER A 33 -12.74 -22.02 23.79
N GLU A 34 -11.95 -23.02 24.15
CA GLU A 34 -10.91 -22.89 25.17
C GLU A 34 -9.83 -21.88 24.75
N GLY A 35 -9.56 -20.92 25.64
CA GLY A 35 -8.58 -19.86 25.42
C GLY A 35 -8.94 -18.89 24.30
N VAL A 36 -10.21 -18.79 23.91
CA VAL A 36 -10.67 -17.99 22.75
C VAL A 36 -10.23 -16.53 22.81
N LEU A 37 -10.27 -15.90 23.99
CA LEU A 37 -9.82 -14.51 24.18
C LEU A 37 -8.32 -14.35 23.91
N LEU A 38 -7.50 -15.28 24.42
CA LEU A 38 -6.05 -15.22 24.23
C LEU A 38 -5.68 -15.47 22.76
N LYS A 39 -6.33 -16.45 22.13
CA LYS A 39 -6.14 -16.75 20.71
C LYS A 39 -6.57 -15.58 19.83
N GLU A 40 -7.67 -14.91 20.17
CA GLU A 40 -8.14 -13.75 19.42
C GLU A 40 -7.21 -12.53 19.56
N LEU A 41 -6.85 -12.18 20.80
CA LEU A 41 -6.14 -10.93 21.07
C LEU A 41 -4.64 -10.99 20.80
N PHE A 42 -4.04 -12.18 20.83
CA PHE A 42 -2.58 -12.36 20.75
C PHE A 42 -2.11 -13.20 19.55
N THR A 43 -2.97 -13.43 18.56
CA THR A 43 -2.56 -14.02 17.28
C THR A 43 -2.93 -13.11 16.13
N LEU A 44 -2.13 -13.15 15.06
CA LEU A 44 -2.35 -12.32 13.87
C LEU A 44 -3.67 -12.65 13.15
N ASP A 45 -4.04 -13.93 13.13
CA ASP A 45 -5.21 -14.41 12.40
C ASP A 45 -6.51 -14.35 13.22
N GLY A 46 -6.41 -14.37 14.55
CA GLY A 46 -7.56 -14.54 15.43
C GLY A 46 -8.28 -15.88 15.24
N VAL A 47 -9.32 -16.13 16.03
CA VAL A 47 -10.17 -17.32 15.95
C VAL A 47 -11.67 -16.98 15.87
N GLY A 48 -12.03 -15.72 16.09
CA GLY A 48 -13.38 -15.19 16.01
C GLY A 48 -13.70 -14.49 14.69
N SER A 49 -14.74 -13.66 14.75
CA SER A 49 -15.06 -12.69 13.70
C SER A 49 -14.80 -11.28 14.22
N LEU A 50 -13.93 -10.54 13.55
CA LEU A 50 -13.64 -9.14 13.85
C LEU A 50 -14.46 -8.23 12.94
N ILE A 51 -15.18 -7.29 13.54
CA ILE A 51 -15.92 -6.21 12.88
C ILE A 51 -15.27 -4.91 13.31
N PHE A 52 -14.92 -4.05 12.36
CA PHE A 52 -14.22 -2.80 12.62
C PHE A 52 -14.88 -1.66 11.85
N ALA A 53 -14.89 -0.47 12.44
CA ALA A 53 -15.52 0.73 11.88
C ALA A 53 -14.50 1.65 11.18
N ASP A 54 -13.22 1.57 11.57
CA ASP A 54 -12.10 2.31 11.00
C ASP A 54 -11.31 1.46 9.98
N GLN A 55 -10.60 2.12 9.06
CA GLN A 55 -9.75 1.43 8.08
C GLN A 55 -8.86 0.40 8.82
N TYR A 56 -8.90 -0.85 8.37
CA TYR A 56 -8.23 -2.00 9.00
C TYR A 56 -6.69 -1.87 9.05
N HIS A 57 -6.17 -0.83 8.42
CA HIS A 57 -4.78 -0.45 8.29
C HIS A 57 -4.70 1.07 8.20
N GLU A 58 -3.55 1.63 8.55
CA GLU A 58 -3.25 3.06 8.43
C GLU A 58 -2.29 3.29 7.26
N ILE A 59 -2.52 4.31 6.44
CA ILE A 59 -1.57 4.77 5.44
C ILE A 59 -0.95 6.09 5.93
N ARG A 60 0.36 6.09 6.14
CA ARG A 60 1.08 7.27 6.64
C ARG A 60 2.47 7.38 6.06
N GLN A 61 3.09 8.55 6.25
CA GLN A 61 4.51 8.72 5.93
C GLN A 61 5.37 7.81 6.80
N ALA A 62 6.39 7.22 6.18
CA ALA A 62 7.35 6.36 6.86
C ALA A 62 8.29 7.18 7.74
N THR A 63 8.75 6.55 8.82
CA THR A 63 9.72 7.04 9.79
C THR A 63 10.92 6.10 9.82
N ILE A 64 12.02 6.51 10.47
CA ILE A 64 13.23 5.69 10.58
C ILE A 64 12.91 4.33 11.24
N ASP A 65 11.97 4.29 12.17
CA ASP A 65 11.57 3.04 12.84
C ASP A 65 10.91 2.03 11.89
N ASP A 66 10.35 2.48 10.75
CA ASP A 66 9.69 1.63 9.76
C ASP A 66 10.67 0.93 8.80
N VAL A 67 11.95 1.36 8.76
CA VAL A 67 12.98 0.87 7.84
C VAL A 67 13.11 -0.66 7.89
N GLY A 68 13.13 -1.23 9.09
CA GLY A 68 13.23 -2.68 9.27
C GLY A 68 12.03 -3.43 8.69
N GLY A 69 10.82 -2.88 8.85
CA GLY A 69 9.59 -3.46 8.31
C GLY A 69 9.51 -3.34 6.79
N ILE A 70 9.95 -2.21 6.22
CA ILE A 70 10.03 -2.03 4.76
C ILE A 70 11.04 -3.01 4.16
N LEU A 71 12.24 -3.16 4.74
CA LEU A 71 13.25 -4.13 4.28
C LEU A 71 12.70 -5.55 4.24
N ALA A 72 12.07 -5.99 5.33
CA ALA A 72 11.46 -7.32 5.41
C ALA A 72 10.38 -7.55 4.33
N LEU A 73 9.66 -6.49 3.93
CA LEU A 73 8.65 -6.54 2.88
C LEU A 73 9.27 -6.62 1.47
N ILE A 74 10.36 -5.88 1.21
CA ILE A 74 10.91 -5.72 -0.15
C ILE A 74 12.02 -6.72 -0.49
N GLU A 75 12.79 -7.21 0.49
CA GLU A 75 13.91 -8.14 0.27
C GLU A 75 13.53 -9.36 -0.58
N PRO A 76 12.40 -10.06 -0.36
CA PRO A 76 12.00 -11.17 -1.21
C PRO A 76 11.74 -10.76 -2.67
N LEU A 77 11.24 -9.54 -2.89
CA LEU A 77 10.95 -9.00 -4.23
C LEU A 77 12.24 -8.57 -4.94
N GLU A 78 13.23 -8.10 -4.20
CA GLU A 78 14.56 -7.78 -4.71
C GLU A 78 15.31 -9.05 -5.13
N GLN A 79 15.25 -10.12 -4.32
CA GLN A 79 15.83 -11.42 -4.64
C GLN A 79 15.21 -12.05 -5.90
N GLN A 80 13.92 -11.78 -6.15
CA GLN A 80 13.21 -12.21 -7.35
C GLN A 80 13.44 -11.29 -8.56
N GLY A 81 14.22 -10.21 -8.42
CA GLY A 81 14.50 -9.22 -9.47
C GLY A 81 13.32 -8.28 -9.81
N ILE A 82 12.23 -8.35 -9.03
CA ILE A 82 11.02 -7.52 -9.20
C ILE A 82 11.33 -6.08 -8.80
N LEU A 83 12.00 -5.89 -7.66
CA LEU A 83 12.44 -4.59 -7.18
C LEU A 83 13.96 -4.43 -7.36
N VAL A 84 14.40 -3.17 -7.50
CA VAL A 84 15.83 -2.83 -7.44
C VAL A 84 16.27 -2.86 -6.00
N ARG A 85 17.37 -3.56 -5.72
CA ARG A 85 17.99 -3.65 -4.39
C ARG A 85 18.22 -2.26 -3.76
N ARG A 86 17.84 -2.14 -2.50
CA ARG A 86 18.14 -0.97 -1.64
C ARG A 86 18.81 -1.45 -0.37
N ASP A 87 20.02 -0.95 -0.12
CA ASP A 87 20.67 -1.18 1.16
C ASP A 87 20.07 -0.25 2.22
N ARG A 88 20.20 -0.66 3.49
CA ARG A 88 19.58 -0.01 4.64
C ARG A 88 19.89 1.48 4.74
N GLU A 89 21.15 1.87 4.56
CA GLU A 89 21.62 3.26 4.64
C GLU A 89 20.88 4.16 3.64
N LYS A 90 20.66 3.67 2.42
CA LYS A 90 19.92 4.39 1.39
C LYS A 90 18.46 4.56 1.78
N LEU A 91 17.85 3.51 2.33
CA LEU A 91 16.47 3.56 2.78
C LEU A 91 16.28 4.52 3.96
N GLU A 92 17.22 4.56 4.90
CA GLU A 92 17.23 5.51 6.02
C GLU A 92 17.36 6.96 5.53
N ALA A 93 18.24 7.22 4.55
CA ALA A 93 18.42 8.55 3.97
C ALA A 93 17.19 9.05 3.19
N GLU A 94 16.49 8.15 2.50
CA GLU A 94 15.36 8.47 1.63
C GLU A 94 13.99 8.19 2.28
N ILE A 95 13.95 7.83 3.57
CA ILE A 95 12.74 7.34 4.25
C ILE A 95 11.57 8.31 4.17
N ALA A 96 11.85 9.62 4.16
CA ALA A 96 10.84 10.65 4.04
C ALA A 96 10.01 10.53 2.75
N ASN A 97 10.55 9.94 1.68
CA ASN A 97 9.86 9.74 0.40
C ASN A 97 8.86 8.57 0.43
N PHE A 98 8.88 7.75 1.49
CA PHE A 98 8.04 6.56 1.59
C PHE A 98 6.71 6.85 2.28
N LEU A 99 5.67 6.24 1.76
CA LEU A 99 4.43 5.96 2.47
C LEU A 99 4.40 4.46 2.81
N VAL A 100 3.89 4.15 3.99
CA VAL A 100 3.71 2.79 4.48
C VAL A 100 2.26 2.52 4.82
N VAL A 101 1.87 1.28 4.60
CA VAL A 101 0.61 0.72 5.08
C VAL A 101 0.93 -0.08 6.34
N VAL A 102 0.37 0.33 7.47
CA VAL A 102 0.63 -0.26 8.78
C VAL A 102 -0.62 -0.96 9.29
N ARG A 103 -0.47 -2.19 9.73
CA ARG A 103 -1.52 -2.95 10.40
C ARG A 103 -0.95 -3.67 11.60
N ASP A 104 -1.55 -3.45 12.76
CA ASP A 104 -1.15 -4.07 14.04
C ASP A 104 0.37 -3.99 14.28
N SER A 105 0.94 -2.79 14.05
CA SER A 105 2.38 -2.47 14.13
C SER A 105 3.30 -3.15 13.11
N ARG A 106 2.73 -3.82 12.09
CA ARG A 106 3.48 -4.41 10.98
C ARG A 106 3.30 -3.60 9.70
N ILE A 107 4.39 -3.40 8.98
CA ILE A 107 4.36 -2.86 7.61
C ILE A 107 3.85 -3.96 6.67
N ILE A 108 2.68 -3.72 6.07
CA ILE A 108 2.05 -4.64 5.11
C ILE A 108 2.06 -4.09 3.68
N GLY A 109 2.52 -2.85 3.50
CA GLY A 109 2.65 -2.21 2.20
C GLY A 109 3.61 -1.02 2.24
N CYS A 110 4.25 -0.72 1.14
CA CYS A 110 5.08 0.47 0.99
C CYS A 110 5.05 0.99 -0.45
N ALA A 111 5.24 2.29 -0.60
CA ALA A 111 5.52 2.93 -1.88
C ALA A 111 6.36 4.19 -1.63
N ALA A 112 7.24 4.52 -2.57
CA ALA A 112 8.06 5.72 -2.54
C ALA A 112 7.65 6.67 -3.66
N LEU A 113 7.72 7.97 -3.38
CA LEU A 113 7.48 9.03 -4.35
C LEU A 113 8.75 9.88 -4.48
N TYR A 114 9.38 9.87 -5.66
CA TYR A 114 10.59 10.64 -5.95
C TYR A 114 10.28 11.76 -6.94
N PRO A 115 10.38 13.04 -6.55
CA PRO A 115 10.31 14.13 -7.51
C PRO A 115 11.36 13.96 -8.62
N LEU A 116 10.95 14.12 -9.88
CA LEU A 116 11.82 14.04 -11.05
C LEU A 116 12.18 15.43 -11.57
N ASP A 117 11.21 16.33 -11.56
CA ASP A 117 11.32 17.74 -11.95
C ASP A 117 10.25 18.56 -11.21
N GLU A 118 10.00 19.79 -11.64
CA GLU A 118 9.05 20.72 -11.01
C GLU A 118 7.58 20.27 -11.12
N ASN A 119 7.25 19.33 -12.01
CA ASN A 119 5.87 18.96 -12.34
C ASN A 119 5.59 17.46 -12.22
N SER A 120 6.62 16.63 -12.05
CA SER A 120 6.49 15.18 -12.10
C SER A 120 7.26 14.44 -11.01
N ALA A 121 6.77 13.25 -10.69
CA ALA A 121 7.43 12.31 -9.80
C ALA A 121 7.37 10.88 -10.30
N GLU A 122 8.29 10.05 -9.82
CA GLU A 122 8.27 8.61 -9.98
C GLU A 122 7.66 7.94 -8.76
N VAL A 123 6.68 7.07 -8.99
CA VAL A 123 6.26 6.05 -8.03
C VAL A 123 7.25 4.89 -8.13
N ALA A 124 7.90 4.55 -7.03
CA ALA A 124 8.87 3.48 -6.96
C ALA A 124 8.64 2.62 -5.72
N CYS A 125 9.26 1.44 -5.69
CA CYS A 125 9.21 0.54 -4.53
C CYS A 125 7.78 0.21 -4.06
N PHE A 126 6.83 0.12 -5.00
CA PHE A 126 5.43 -0.18 -4.72
C PHE A 126 5.27 -1.67 -4.44
N ALA A 127 4.94 -2.02 -3.20
CA ALA A 127 4.80 -3.39 -2.75
C ALA A 127 3.68 -3.52 -1.72
N ILE A 128 2.88 -4.59 -1.86
CA ILE A 128 1.92 -5.06 -0.86
C ILE A 128 2.26 -6.50 -0.50
N ASP A 129 2.28 -6.78 0.80
CA ASP A 129 2.52 -8.12 1.34
C ASP A 129 1.52 -9.10 0.69
N PRO A 130 2.00 -10.24 0.14
CA PRO A 130 1.16 -11.20 -0.57
C PRO A 130 -0.10 -11.64 0.16
N GLN A 131 -0.07 -11.70 1.50
CA GLN A 131 -1.23 -12.11 2.33
C GLN A 131 -2.35 -11.06 2.32
N TYR A 132 -2.03 -9.81 2.00
CA TYR A 132 -2.96 -8.67 2.05
C TYR A 132 -3.34 -8.14 0.66
N ARG A 133 -2.93 -8.82 -0.41
CA ARG A 133 -3.34 -8.48 -1.78
C ARG A 133 -4.84 -8.76 -1.99
N ASN A 134 -5.41 -8.13 -3.01
CA ASN A 134 -6.84 -8.25 -3.40
C ASN A 134 -7.85 -7.74 -2.35
N GLN A 135 -7.41 -6.89 -1.42
CA GLN A 135 -8.25 -6.28 -0.39
C GLN A 135 -8.45 -4.77 -0.59
N GLY A 136 -8.14 -4.23 -1.78
CA GLY A 136 -8.24 -2.78 -2.06
C GLY A 136 -7.04 -1.94 -1.62
N ILE A 137 -6.22 -2.45 -0.68
CA ILE A 137 -5.07 -1.76 -0.07
C ILE A 137 -4.10 -1.13 -1.09
N GLY A 138 -3.79 -1.84 -2.19
CA GLY A 138 -2.92 -1.29 -3.23
C GLY A 138 -3.50 -0.04 -3.89
N GLY A 139 -4.82 -0.01 -4.13
CA GLY A 139 -5.50 1.16 -4.67
C GLY A 139 -5.53 2.31 -3.67
N GLU A 140 -5.74 2.03 -2.39
CA GLU A 140 -5.69 3.03 -1.32
C GLU A 140 -4.28 3.64 -1.18
N LEU A 141 -3.23 2.82 -1.22
CA LEU A 141 -1.84 3.29 -1.19
C LEU A 141 -1.50 4.13 -2.42
N LEU A 142 -1.95 3.72 -3.61
CA LEU A 142 -1.74 4.51 -4.82
C LEU A 142 -2.47 5.85 -4.76
N SER A 143 -3.72 5.88 -4.29
CA SER A 143 -4.48 7.11 -4.08
C SER A 143 -3.77 8.06 -3.09
N ALA A 144 -3.23 7.53 -2.00
CA ALA A 144 -2.46 8.32 -1.04
C ALA A 144 -1.17 8.92 -1.67
N ILE A 145 -0.49 8.16 -2.54
CA ILE A 145 0.65 8.66 -3.31
C ILE A 145 0.22 9.78 -4.27
N GLU A 146 -0.90 9.62 -4.98
CA GLU A 146 -1.45 10.63 -5.89
C GLU A 146 -1.81 11.93 -5.15
N GLN A 147 -2.48 11.81 -4.00
CA GLN A 147 -2.78 12.96 -3.14
C GLN A 147 -1.52 13.66 -2.65
N ARG A 148 -0.51 12.90 -2.23
CA ARG A 148 0.79 13.45 -1.82
C ARG A 148 1.51 14.16 -2.97
N ALA A 149 1.43 13.63 -4.18
CA ALA A 149 2.01 14.28 -5.34
C ALA A 149 1.28 15.59 -5.68
N CYS A 150 -0.06 15.60 -5.65
CA CYS A 150 -0.82 16.84 -5.84
C CYS A 150 -0.53 17.89 -4.76
N SER A 151 -0.32 17.49 -3.50
CA SER A 151 0.06 18.45 -2.44
C SER A 151 1.46 19.05 -2.61
N LEU A 152 2.31 18.39 -3.40
CA LEU A 152 3.62 18.89 -3.83
C LEU A 152 3.55 19.66 -5.18
N ASN A 153 2.35 19.95 -5.69
CA ASN A 153 2.11 20.55 -7.01
C ASN A 153 2.69 19.74 -8.19
N LEU A 154 2.72 18.41 -8.06
CA LEU A 154 3.16 17.51 -9.12
C LEU A 154 1.92 16.97 -9.83
N HIS A 155 1.85 17.17 -11.14
CA HIS A 155 0.68 16.82 -11.95
C HIS A 155 0.85 15.51 -12.73
N GLN A 156 2.07 14.97 -12.79
CA GLN A 156 2.38 13.76 -13.54
C GLN A 156 3.12 12.73 -12.67
N LEU A 157 2.65 11.48 -12.73
CA LEU A 157 3.33 10.33 -12.15
C LEU A 157 3.92 9.46 -13.25
N TYR A 158 5.14 9.01 -13.02
CA TYR A 158 5.83 8.00 -13.79
C TYR A 158 6.01 6.74 -12.96
N LEU A 159 6.00 5.58 -13.62
CA LEU A 159 6.23 4.29 -12.99
C LEU A 159 7.00 3.40 -13.96
N LEU A 160 8.02 2.71 -13.43
CA LEU A 160 8.75 1.69 -14.16
C LEU A 160 8.47 0.32 -13.54
N THR A 161 7.96 -0.61 -14.33
CA THR A 161 7.65 -1.95 -13.83
C THR A 161 8.01 -3.07 -14.81
N THR A 162 8.53 -4.16 -14.28
CA THR A 162 8.78 -5.41 -15.01
C THR A 162 7.60 -6.37 -14.92
N GLN A 163 6.75 -6.19 -13.90
CA GLN A 163 5.57 -7.01 -13.63
C GLN A 163 4.33 -6.12 -13.43
N THR A 164 3.16 -6.71 -13.16
CA THR A 164 1.95 -5.97 -12.72
C THR A 164 1.47 -4.82 -13.63
N GLN A 165 1.84 -4.83 -14.91
CA GLN A 165 1.51 -3.81 -15.91
C GLN A 165 -0.01 -3.58 -16.00
N HIS A 166 -0.77 -4.67 -16.12
CA HIS A 166 -2.22 -4.62 -16.24
C HIS A 166 -2.90 -3.92 -15.07
N TRP A 167 -2.40 -4.10 -13.84
CA TRP A 167 -2.97 -3.49 -12.65
C TRP A 167 -2.81 -1.97 -12.69
N PHE A 168 -1.64 -1.46 -13.06
CA PHE A 168 -1.42 -0.02 -13.19
C PHE A 168 -2.22 0.58 -14.35
N SER A 169 -2.35 -0.12 -15.48
CA SER A 169 -3.21 0.33 -16.58
C SER A 169 -4.68 0.47 -16.17
N GLN A 170 -5.19 -0.47 -15.36
CA GLN A 170 -6.53 -0.35 -14.78
C GLN A 170 -6.69 0.85 -13.83
N HIS A 171 -5.58 1.33 -13.25
CA HIS A 171 -5.55 2.52 -12.38
C HIS A 171 -5.22 3.82 -13.15
N GLY A 172 -5.32 3.81 -14.48
CA GLY A 172 -5.18 5.01 -15.33
C GLY A 172 -3.76 5.33 -15.76
N PHE A 173 -2.81 4.40 -15.60
CA PHE A 173 -1.46 4.55 -16.14
C PHE A 173 -1.39 4.10 -17.60
N GLU A 174 -0.88 4.97 -18.46
CA GLU A 174 -0.69 4.70 -19.89
C GLU A 174 0.77 4.34 -20.17
N GLU A 175 0.99 3.32 -21.01
CA GLU A 175 2.34 2.92 -21.41
C GLU A 175 2.97 3.97 -22.33
N ILE A 176 4.21 4.35 -22.06
CA ILE A 176 4.98 5.31 -22.85
C ILE A 176 6.35 4.73 -23.21
N ALA A 177 7.03 5.32 -24.19
CA ALA A 177 8.37 4.91 -24.53
C ALA A 177 9.37 5.42 -23.46
N PRO A 178 10.46 4.68 -23.17
CA PRO A 178 11.49 5.15 -22.24
C PRO A 178 12.13 6.49 -22.62
N GLN A 179 12.05 6.87 -23.90
CA GLN A 179 12.52 8.16 -24.39
C GLN A 179 11.68 9.37 -23.91
N ASP A 180 10.45 9.12 -23.46
CA ASP A 180 9.51 10.12 -22.97
C ASP A 180 9.60 10.30 -21.44
N LEU A 181 10.56 9.66 -20.79
CA LEU A 181 10.90 9.90 -19.38
C LEU A 181 11.56 11.27 -19.20
N PRO A 182 11.33 11.94 -18.05
CA PRO A 182 12.10 13.11 -17.68
C PRO A 182 13.60 12.83 -17.67
N ALA A 183 14.41 13.78 -18.15
CA ALA A 183 15.84 13.61 -18.38
C ALA A 183 16.63 13.06 -17.17
N PRO A 184 16.36 13.45 -15.91
CA PRO A 184 17.04 12.88 -14.75
C PRO A 184 16.82 11.37 -14.63
N ARG A 185 15.60 10.90 -14.91
CA ARG A 185 15.26 9.48 -14.81
C ARG A 185 15.70 8.67 -16.01
N GLN A 186 15.60 9.26 -17.21
CA GLN A 186 16.02 8.64 -18.46
C GLN A 186 17.50 8.22 -18.42
N ARG A 187 18.39 9.04 -17.82
CA ARG A 187 19.82 8.73 -17.65
C ARG A 187 20.08 7.52 -16.75
N LEU A 188 19.18 7.26 -15.81
CA LEU A 188 19.27 6.17 -14.83
C LEU A 188 18.45 4.94 -15.27
N TYR A 189 17.86 4.97 -16.47
CA TYR A 189 17.08 3.87 -17.00
C TYR A 189 17.98 2.67 -17.29
N ASN A 190 17.74 1.55 -16.61
CA ASN A 190 18.47 0.31 -16.84
C ASN A 190 17.72 -0.58 -17.85
N ALA A 191 18.15 -0.53 -19.10
CA ALA A 191 17.58 -1.35 -20.18
C ALA A 191 17.69 -2.86 -19.92
N GLN A 192 18.65 -3.33 -19.13
CA GLN A 192 18.81 -4.76 -18.79
C GLN A 192 17.66 -5.30 -17.94
N ARG A 193 16.93 -4.42 -17.23
CA ARG A 193 15.73 -4.82 -16.47
C ARG A 193 14.51 -5.01 -17.36
N ALA A 194 14.54 -4.57 -18.62
CA ALA A 194 13.40 -4.59 -19.54
C ALA A 194 12.10 -4.06 -18.91
N SER A 195 12.22 -3.02 -18.07
CA SER A 195 11.06 -2.40 -17.42
C SER A 195 10.26 -1.59 -18.42
N ARG A 196 8.94 -1.75 -18.43
CA ARG A 196 8.05 -0.87 -19.18
C ARG A 196 7.80 0.40 -18.40
N VAL A 197 7.62 1.50 -19.13
CA VAL A 197 7.41 2.82 -18.56
C VAL A 197 5.96 3.20 -18.71
N TYR A 198 5.38 3.71 -17.62
CA TYR A 198 4.01 4.19 -17.59
C TYR A 198 3.95 5.62 -17.07
N ARG A 199 2.93 6.35 -17.50
CA ARG A 199 2.63 7.72 -17.07
C ARG A 199 1.15 7.85 -16.72
N LYS A 200 0.84 8.64 -15.68
CA LYS A 200 -0.52 9.07 -15.34
C LYS A 200 -0.54 10.56 -15.01
N THR A 201 -1.55 11.27 -15.48
CA THR A 201 -1.83 12.65 -15.05
C THR A 201 -2.78 12.60 -13.85
N ILE A 202 -2.43 13.23 -12.74
CA ILE A 202 -3.06 12.99 -11.42
C ILE A 202 -3.76 14.20 -10.80
N CYS A 203 -3.65 15.39 -11.40
CA CYS A 203 -4.44 16.55 -11.00
C CYS A 203 -4.91 17.26 -12.28
N ALA A 204 -6.21 17.14 -12.61
CA ALA A 204 -6.82 18.01 -13.62
C ALA A 204 -6.84 19.42 -13.05
N GLY A 205 -6.37 20.41 -13.81
CA GLY A 205 -6.15 21.77 -13.31
C GLY A 205 -7.33 22.29 -12.49
N ALA A 206 -7.07 22.65 -11.23
CA ALA A 206 -7.75 23.78 -10.62
C ALA A 206 -7.24 25.02 -11.37
N ASN A 207 -7.82 25.29 -12.54
CA ASN A 207 -7.65 26.57 -13.19
C ASN A 207 -8.72 27.52 -12.59
N PRO A 208 -8.36 28.70 -12.08
CA PRO A 208 -9.34 29.71 -11.67
C PRO A 208 -10.21 30.20 -12.83
#